data_AF-A0A523JAM2-F1
#
_entry.id   AF-A0A523JAM2-F1
#
_cell.length_a   1.000
_cell.length_b   1.000
_cell.length_c   1.000
_cell.angle_alpha   90.00
_cell.angle_beta   90.00
_cell.angle_gamma   90.00
#
_symmetry.space_group_name_H-M   'P 1'
#
loop_
_entity.id
_entity.type
_entity.pdbx_description
1 polymer ?
#
loop_
_entity_poly.entity_id
_entity_poly.type
_entity_poly.pdbx_seq_one_letter_code
_entity_poly.pdbx_strand_id
1 'polypeptide(L)' 'MSVSKKIGIGILIFTGIVVVGGLYLGERLSISGVHSFVSTAEFVPTAEAVVGRPLTPVSVAGVARRTARRTAARY' A
#
# COMPACT_ATOMS: atom_id res chain seq x y z
N MET A 1 -12.62 39.68 2.21
CA MET A 1 -13.23 38.45 1.65
C MET A 1 -14.73 38.49 1.92
N SER A 2 -15.58 38.39 0.89
CA SER A 2 -17.05 38.36 1.04
C SER A 2 -17.48 37.19 1.93
N VAL A 3 -18.50 37.41 2.76
CA VAL A 3 -19.09 36.41 3.67
C VAL A 3 -19.49 35.14 2.92
N SER A 4 -19.95 35.27 1.68
CA SER A 4 -20.29 34.14 0.80
C SER A 4 -19.09 33.21 0.53
N LYS A 5 -17.87 33.76 0.38
CA LYS A 5 -16.66 32.94 0.20
C LYS A 5 -16.27 32.22 1.49
N LYS A 6 -16.49 32.83 2.66
CA LYS A 6 -16.18 32.21 3.96
C LYS A 6 -17.09 31.01 4.23
N ILE A 7 -18.38 31.14 3.91
CA ILE A 7 -19.35 30.04 4.01
C ILE A 7 -18.99 28.90 3.04
N GLY A 8 -18.68 29.22 1.79
CA GLY A 8 -18.28 28.21 0.80
C GLY A 8 -17.01 27.44 1.20
N ILE A 9 -16.00 28.13 1.74
CA ILE A 9 -14.77 27.50 2.26
C ILE A 9 -15.09 26.59 3.46
N GLY A 10 -15.95 27.03 4.37
CA GLY A 10 -16.37 26.23 5.52
C GLY A 10 -17.07 24.93 5.11
N ILE A 11 -17.97 24.99 4.13
CA ILE A 11 -18.64 23.80 3.59
C ILE A 11 -17.62 22.85 2.95
N LEU A 12 -16.72 23.36 2.11
CA LEU A 12 -15.72 22.54 1.43
C LEU A 12 -14.82 21.78 2.41
N ILE A 13 -14.37 22.44 3.48
CA ILE A 13 -13.55 21.82 4.52
C ILE A 13 -14.37 20.76 5.27
N PHE A 14 -15.61 21.07 5.64
CA PHE A 14 -16.48 20.12 6.36
C PHE A 14 -16.76 18.87 5.53
N THR A 15 -17.07 19.03 4.23
CA THR A 15 -17.28 17.89 3.33
C THR A 15 -16.00 17.06 3.21
N GLY A 16 -14.82 17.70 3.09
CA GLY A 16 -13.54 17.00 3.07
C GLY A 16 -13.30 16.17 4.33
N ILE A 17 -13.56 16.73 5.51
CA ILE A 17 -13.41 16.03 6.80
C ILE A 17 -14.36 14.85 6.91
N VAL A 18 -15.63 15.01 6.51
CA VAL A 18 -16.62 13.93 6.55
C VAL A 18 -16.25 12.78 5.61
N VAL A 19 -15.78 13.09 4.39
CA VAL A 19 -15.35 12.09 3.42
C VAL A 19 -14.13 11.32 3.94
N VAL A 20 -13.09 12.01 4.39
CA VAL A 20 -11.86 11.39 4.91
C VAL A 20 -12.15 10.60 6.20
N GLY A 21 -12.92 11.15 7.13
CA GLY A 21 -13.28 10.48 8.38
C GLY A 21 -14.16 9.25 8.16
N GLY A 22 -15.11 9.30 7.22
CA GLY A 22 -15.94 8.16 6.84
C GLY A 22 -15.14 7.03 6.21
N LEU A 23 -14.18 7.34 5.35
CA LEU A 23 -13.25 6.36 4.77
C LEU A 23 -12.39 5.69 5.86
N TYR A 24 -11.84 6.48 6.78
CA TYR A 24 -10.97 5.98 7.86
C TYR A 24 -11.73 5.11 8.89
N LEU A 25 -12.97 5.46 9.19
CA LEU A 25 -13.82 4.66 10.08
C LEU A 25 -14.33 3.38 9.38
N GLY A 26 -14.63 3.47 8.08
CA GLY A 26 -15.03 2.32 7.26
C GLY A 26 -13.92 1.27 7.12
N GLU A 27 -12.66 1.70 7.05
CA GLU A 27 -11.49 0.82 7.10
C GLU A 27 -11.39 0.08 8.45
N ARG A 28 -11.59 0.77 9.57
CA ARG A 28 -11.58 0.13 10.90
C ARG A 28 -12.71 -0.87 11.10
N LEU A 29 -13.83 -0.67 10.44
CA LEU A 29 -15.00 -1.56 10.50
C LEU A 29 -14.92 -2.74 9.52
N SER A 30 -13.78 -2.94 8.84
CA SER A 30 -13.52 -4.09 7.94
C SER A 30 -14.55 -4.26 6.81
N ILE A 31 -15.16 -3.17 6.36
CA ILE A 31 -16.12 -3.21 5.25
C ILE A 31 -15.30 -3.44 3.97
N SER A 32 -15.38 -4.66 3.43
CA SER A 32 -14.61 -5.15 2.28
C SER A 32 -14.56 -4.21 1.06
N GLY A 33 -15.53 -3.31 0.88
CA GLY A 33 -15.54 -2.32 -0.19
C GLY A 33 -14.65 -1.08 0.06
N VAL A 34 -14.40 -0.68 1.31
CA VAL A 34 -13.68 0.57 1.67
C VAL A 34 -12.17 0.37 1.69
N HIS A 35 -11.70 -0.84 2.03
CA HIS A 35 -10.27 -1.19 1.95
C HIS A 35 -9.69 -0.97 0.55
N SER A 36 -10.45 -1.29 -0.50
CA SER A 36 -9.98 -1.12 -1.88
C SER A 36 -9.83 0.34 -2.29
N PHE A 37 -10.67 1.24 -1.78
CA PHE A 37 -10.58 2.70 -2.03
C PHE A 37 -9.45 3.37 -1.22
N VAL A 38 -9.21 2.95 0.03
CA VAL A 38 -8.07 3.44 0.82
C VAL A 38 -6.76 2.94 0.22
N SER A 39 -6.68 1.66 -0.17
CA SER A 39 -5.49 1.11 -0.81
C SER A 39 -5.22 1.67 -2.21
N THR A 40 -6.21 2.23 -2.92
CA THR A 40 -5.97 2.97 -4.18
C THR A 40 -5.60 4.44 -3.96
N ALA A 41 -5.97 5.02 -2.82
CA ALA A 41 -5.54 6.36 -2.41
C ALA A 41 -4.14 6.36 -1.79
N GLU A 42 -3.69 5.23 -1.24
CA GLU A 42 -2.29 5.00 -0.89
C GLU A 42 -1.45 4.88 -2.16
N PHE A 43 -0.64 5.91 -2.41
CA PHE A 43 0.40 5.95 -3.45
C PHE A 43 1.59 5.05 -3.08
N VAL A 44 1.33 3.87 -2.54
CA VAL A 44 2.32 2.87 -2.17
C VAL A 44 1.89 1.56 -2.82
N PRO A 45 2.48 1.20 -3.97
CA PRO A 45 2.22 -0.11 -4.55
C PRO A 45 2.70 -1.18 -3.56
N THR A 46 1.82 -2.13 -3.26
CA THR A 46 2.16 -3.28 -2.42
C THR A 46 3.20 -4.13 -3.15
N ALA A 47 4.46 -4.05 -2.71
CA ALA A 47 5.55 -4.84 -3.26
C ALA A 47 5.55 -6.26 -2.66
N GLU A 48 4.59 -7.08 -3.08
CA GLU A 48 4.53 -8.48 -2.65
C GLU A 48 5.57 -9.33 -3.40
N ALA A 49 6.59 -9.78 -2.67
CA ALA A 49 7.58 -10.70 -3.18
C ALA A 49 7.14 -12.15 -2.93
N VAL A 50 6.90 -12.91 -3.99
CA VAL A 50 6.44 -14.30 -3.89
C VAL A 50 7.58 -15.22 -3.45
N VAL A 51 7.41 -15.89 -2.32
CA VAL A 51 8.38 -16.83 -1.75
C VAL A 51 8.53 -18.07 -2.65
N GLY A 52 9.76 -18.56 -2.82
CA GLY A 52 10.08 -19.76 -3.59
C GLY A 52 10.39 -19.50 -5.07
N ARG A 53 10.26 -18.25 -5.55
CA ARG A 53 10.73 -17.90 -6.90
C ARG A 53 12.26 -17.91 -6.94
N PRO A 54 12.88 -18.07 -8.13
CA PRO A 54 14.33 -18.16 -8.26
C PRO A 54 15.14 -17.03 -7.61
N LEU A 55 14.54 -15.83 -7.45
CA LEU A 55 15.13 -14.64 -6.83
C LEU A 55 14.78 -14.47 -5.33
N THR A 56 13.79 -15.22 -4.81
CA THR A 56 13.27 -15.14 -3.43
C THR A 56 13.19 -16.54 -2.80
N PRO A 57 14.34 -17.20 -2.63
CA PRO A 57 14.40 -18.58 -2.16
C PRO A 57 14.00 -18.70 -0.70
N VAL A 58 13.39 -19.84 -0.36
CA VAL A 58 13.00 -20.18 1.01
C VAL A 58 14.17 -20.51 1.93
N SER A 59 15.35 -20.84 1.38
CA SER A 59 16.45 -21.45 2.14
C SER A 59 17.80 -20.79 1.89
N VAL A 60 18.42 -20.29 2.96
CA VAL A 60 19.77 -19.71 2.95
C VAL A 60 20.83 -20.76 2.57
N ALA A 61 20.75 -21.97 3.13
CA ALA A 61 21.69 -23.05 2.79
C ALA A 61 21.57 -23.45 1.30
N GLY A 62 20.35 -23.45 0.76
CA GLY A 62 20.10 -23.67 -0.67
C GLY A 62 20.73 -22.60 -1.54
N VAL A 63 20.62 -21.32 -1.15
CA VAL A 63 21.28 -20.20 -1.84
C VAL A 63 22.79 -20.38 -1.86
N ALA A 64 23.41 -20.65 -0.71
CA ALA A 64 24.86 -20.83 -0.62
C ALA A 64 25.35 -21.94 -1.56
N ARG A 65 24.66 -23.10 -1.60
CA ARG A 65 24.98 -24.20 -2.52
C ARG A 65 24.80 -23.79 -3.99
N ARG A 66 23.72 -23.07 -4.32
CA ARG A 66 23.44 -22.62 -5.69
C ARG A 66 24.47 -21.61 -6.18
N THR A 67 24.87 -20.68 -5.30
CA THR A 67 25.93 -19.70 -5.57
C THR A 67 27.27 -20.40 -5.76
N ALA A 68 27.67 -21.30 -4.86
CA ALA A 68 28.92 -22.05 -4.98
C ALA A 68 29.01 -22.82 -6.31
N ARG A 69 27.94 -23.52 -6.70
CA ARG A 69 27.88 -24.20 -8.01
C ARG A 69 27.99 -23.24 -9.19
N ARG A 70 27.32 -22.08 -9.14
CA ARG A 70 27.40 -21.08 -10.21
C ARG A 70 28.78 -20.47 -10.33
N THR A 71 29.45 -20.20 -9.21
CA THR A 71 30.81 -19.66 -9.20
C THR A 71 31.80 -20.69 -9.70
N ALA A 72 31.68 -21.95 -9.27
CA ALA A 72 32.54 -23.04 -9.73
C ALA A 72 32.37 -23.33 -11.24
N ALA A 73 31.16 -23.21 -11.80
CA ALA A 73 30.94 -23.35 -13.23
C ALA A 73 31.42 -22.16 -14.07
N ARG A 74 31.78 -21.04 -13.43
CA ARG A 74 32.31 -19.83 -14.07
C ARG A 74 33.84 -19.74 -14.01
N TYR A 75 34.49 -20.68 -13.33
CA TYR A 75 35.93 -20.78 -13.15
C TYR A 75 36.46 -21.94 -13.97
#